data_AF-A0A7C5FAF7-F1
#
_entry.id   AF-A0A7C5FAF7-F1
#
_cell.length_a   1.000
_cell.length_b   1.000
_cell.length_c   1.000
_cell.angle_alpha   90.00
_cell.angle_beta   90.00
_cell.angle_gamma   90.00
#
_symmetry.space_group_name_H-M   'P 1'
#
loop_
_entity.id
_entity.type
_entity.pdbx_description
1 polymer ?
#
loop_
_entity_poly.entity_id
_entity_poly.type
_entity_poly.pdbx_seq_one_letter_code
_entity_poly.pdbx_strand_id
1 'polypeptide(L)'
;MPIENNFQHDELSRKSPGERLSFADPVDLAAPDTPGWVDAMARCGTNLSRAGVASVVFLHGSLHGTDIFGMQRLDEVGGLKRGYSRGVSGLDALLTAMREESNGIPLLPGGVKPPLQDDDVTKNLLDQQIGDAGNFTKADVESIKNAINRNLTQPIFCVRLLWSSEHHHLGRALAAVSLLAELHRLCRLQNLRKGHRVLLQAHGQAGLILALVSNLLCPSPITGRPRFLEILTNYADQTNQTTLTGTIKLVESMLATASPLNGVVLDMVTFGTPVRYGWDPSGIGKLLHVVNHRNLRTDGKSWLAKMELPQITMEMPIAWGGDYVQELAVAGSDAVPQTEQGKATNKRIWEMVEPYDGFERWLECARRAVRFPSEGRCLLVDYKDSTGSTNPRDHYYGHAVYTRRHTLLFNTTQIVRAFYTD
;
A
#
# COMPACT_ATOMS: atom_id res chain seq x y z
N MET A 1 26.44 11.19 6.69
CA MET A 1 25.12 11.82 6.47
C MET A 1 24.15 10.72 6.11
N PRO A 2 22.89 10.73 6.56
CA PRO A 2 21.88 9.86 5.97
C PRO A 2 21.85 10.13 4.47
N ILE A 3 21.90 9.08 3.66
CA ILE A 3 21.71 9.21 2.22
C ILE A 3 20.21 9.32 2.04
N GLU A 4 19.72 10.51 1.69
CA GLU A 4 18.32 10.74 1.32
C GLU A 4 17.92 9.79 0.20
N ASN A 5 16.71 9.24 0.30
CA ASN A 5 16.22 8.38 -0.77
C ASN A 5 15.80 9.29 -1.92
N ASN A 6 16.43 9.11 -3.08
CA ASN A 6 16.18 9.91 -4.27
C ASN A 6 15.32 9.13 -5.26
N PHE A 7 14.15 8.68 -4.81
CA PHE A 7 13.30 7.72 -5.50
C PHE A 7 13.98 6.39 -5.79
N GLN A 8 14.99 6.00 -5.01
CA GLN A 8 15.72 4.76 -5.25
C GLN A 8 14.89 3.55 -4.84
N HIS A 9 15.14 2.41 -5.47
CA HIS A 9 14.55 1.13 -5.09
C HIS A 9 14.96 0.71 -3.67
N ASP A 10 14.09 -0.01 -2.97
CA ASP A 10 14.41 -0.59 -1.68
C ASP A 10 15.55 -1.62 -1.81
N GLU A 11 16.43 -1.73 -0.81
CA GLU A 11 17.59 -2.61 -0.92
C GLU A 11 17.22 -4.11 -0.97
N LEU A 12 15.98 -4.46 -0.59
CA LEU A 12 15.53 -5.84 -0.40
C LEU A 12 16.50 -6.59 0.52
N SER A 13 16.81 -5.97 1.66
CA SER A 13 17.78 -6.48 2.62
C SER A 13 17.26 -7.73 3.33
N ARG A 14 18.06 -8.80 3.31
CA ARG A 14 17.78 -10.04 4.06
C ARG A 14 18.35 -10.03 5.47
N LYS A 15 19.03 -8.94 5.86
CA LYS A 15 19.64 -8.80 7.19
C LYS A 15 18.56 -8.79 8.27
N SER A 16 18.94 -9.15 9.49
CA SER A 16 18.02 -9.06 10.62
C SER A 16 17.60 -7.59 10.83
N PRO A 17 16.30 -7.32 10.99
CA PRO A 17 15.80 -5.98 11.25
C PRO A 17 16.02 -5.46 12.67
N GLY A 18 16.46 -6.32 13.58
CA GLY A 18 16.66 -5.99 14.99
C GLY A 18 15.39 -5.43 15.64
N GLU A 19 15.55 -4.37 16.42
CA GLU A 19 14.49 -3.75 17.23
C GLU A 19 13.39 -3.06 16.41
N ARG A 20 13.59 -2.87 15.09
CA ARG A 20 12.56 -2.30 14.22
C ARG A 20 11.42 -3.28 13.92
N LEU A 21 11.64 -4.58 14.18
CA LEU A 21 10.64 -5.62 13.97
C LEU A 21 9.95 -5.99 15.28
N SER A 22 8.63 -6.14 15.19
CA SER A 22 7.79 -6.70 16.23
C SER A 22 6.84 -7.74 15.65
N PHE A 23 6.38 -8.65 16.51
CA PHE A 23 5.39 -9.68 16.17
C PHE A 23 4.15 -9.49 17.03
N ALA A 24 2.97 -9.74 16.47
CA ALA A 24 1.71 -9.73 17.22
C ALA A 24 0.70 -10.70 16.61
N ASP A 25 -0.20 -11.20 17.44
CA ASP A 25 -1.35 -12.00 17.00
C ASP A 25 -2.64 -11.32 17.51
N PRO A 26 -3.73 -11.32 16.74
CA PRO A 26 -5.02 -10.83 17.23
C PRO A 26 -5.63 -11.86 18.18
N VAL A 27 -5.53 -11.59 19.49
CA VAL A 27 -6.10 -12.43 20.56
C VAL A 27 -7.26 -11.69 21.22
N ASP A 28 -8.37 -12.40 21.47
CA ASP A 28 -9.55 -11.92 22.21
C ASP A 28 -10.09 -10.55 21.76
N LEU A 29 -10.17 -10.34 20.44
CA LEU A 29 -10.73 -9.11 19.89
C LEU A 29 -12.23 -9.01 20.20
N ALA A 30 -12.62 -7.91 20.82
CA ALA A 30 -14.02 -7.54 20.94
C ALA A 30 -14.64 -7.47 19.54
N ALA A 31 -15.78 -8.12 19.34
CA ALA A 31 -16.46 -8.10 18.06
C ALA A 31 -16.85 -6.66 17.67
N PRO A 32 -16.82 -6.30 16.37
CA PRO A 32 -17.16 -4.96 15.91
C PRO A 32 -18.48 -4.43 16.49
N ASP A 33 -18.50 -3.15 16.81
CA ASP A 33 -19.66 -2.40 17.32
C ASP A 33 -20.25 -2.89 18.66
N THR A 34 -19.65 -3.90 19.30
CA THR A 34 -19.98 -4.24 20.69
C THR A 34 -19.52 -3.14 21.64
N PRO A 35 -20.12 -3.02 22.85
CA PRO A 35 -19.68 -2.03 23.84
C PRO A 35 -18.18 -2.07 24.13
N GLY A 36 -17.61 -3.28 24.27
CA GLY A 36 -16.17 -3.47 24.48
C GLY A 36 -15.30 -2.98 23.32
N TRP A 37 -15.77 -3.16 22.08
CA TRP A 37 -15.09 -2.64 20.89
C TRP A 37 -15.14 -1.11 20.83
N VAL A 38 -16.32 -0.52 21.09
CA VAL A 38 -16.49 0.93 21.08
C VAL A 38 -15.63 1.58 22.18
N ASP A 39 -15.60 1.00 23.38
CA ASP A 39 -14.77 1.49 24.48
C ASP A 39 -13.27 1.40 24.15
N ALA A 40 -12.83 0.32 23.50
CA ALA A 40 -11.44 0.15 23.08
C ALA A 40 -11.04 1.13 21.98
N MET A 41 -11.91 1.34 20.98
CA MET A 41 -11.70 2.36 19.94
C MET A 41 -11.69 3.78 20.52
N ALA A 42 -12.55 4.09 21.49
CA ALA A 42 -12.57 5.41 22.14
C ALA A 42 -11.26 5.70 22.91
N ARG A 43 -10.65 4.67 23.53
CA ARG A 43 -9.30 4.79 24.12
C ARG A 43 -8.25 5.08 23.05
N CYS A 44 -8.32 4.39 21.91
CA CYS A 44 -7.43 4.68 20.77
C CYS A 44 -7.60 6.13 20.29
N GLY A 45 -8.84 6.60 20.11
CA GLY A 45 -9.15 7.97 19.73
C GLY A 45 -8.59 9.01 20.71
N THR A 46 -8.66 8.71 22.01
CA THR A 46 -8.06 9.57 23.06
C THR A 46 -6.54 9.69 22.87
N ASN A 47 -5.83 8.58 22.61
CA ASN A 47 -4.39 8.60 22.39
C ASN A 47 -4.01 9.31 21.07
N LEU A 48 -4.78 9.08 19.99
CA LEU A 48 -4.61 9.79 18.72
C LEU A 48 -4.76 11.31 18.91
N SER A 49 -5.84 11.74 19.57
CA SER A 49 -6.11 13.15 19.85
C SER A 49 -5.01 13.79 20.70
N ARG A 50 -4.54 13.11 21.76
CA ARG A 50 -3.41 13.58 22.58
C ARG A 50 -2.12 13.74 21.80
N ALA A 51 -1.87 12.88 20.82
CA ALA A 51 -0.71 12.98 19.94
C ALA A 51 -0.83 14.10 18.89
N GLY A 52 -1.98 14.78 18.80
CA GLY A 52 -2.26 15.81 17.82
C GLY A 52 -2.77 15.28 16.48
N VAL A 53 -3.18 14.02 16.39
CA VAL A 53 -3.83 13.48 15.18
C VAL A 53 -5.19 14.14 15.01
N ALA A 54 -5.31 14.92 13.94
CA ALA A 54 -6.52 15.66 13.59
C ALA A 54 -7.31 14.98 12.46
N SER A 55 -6.62 14.18 11.64
CA SER A 55 -7.27 13.41 10.57
C SER A 55 -6.67 12.02 10.42
N VAL A 56 -7.52 11.05 10.07
CA VAL A 56 -7.16 9.72 9.59
C VAL A 56 -7.62 9.57 8.15
N VAL A 57 -6.70 9.22 7.25
CA VAL A 57 -6.97 9.05 5.83
C VAL A 57 -6.77 7.57 5.47
N PHE A 58 -7.84 6.93 5.03
CA PHE A 58 -7.87 5.56 4.53
C PHE A 58 -7.68 5.57 3.02
N LEU A 59 -6.53 5.10 2.55
CA LEU A 59 -6.20 5.02 1.12
C LEU A 59 -6.24 3.56 0.67
N HIS A 60 -7.11 3.25 -0.27
CA HIS A 60 -7.28 1.89 -0.83
C HIS A 60 -7.47 1.93 -2.35
N GLY A 61 -7.40 0.76 -2.99
CA GLY A 61 -7.38 0.61 -4.45
C GLY A 61 -6.58 -0.62 -4.91
N SER A 62 -6.02 -1.41 -3.99
CA SER A 62 -5.57 -2.77 -4.29
C SER A 62 -6.72 -3.75 -4.11
N LEU A 63 -7.66 -3.67 -5.07
CA LEU A 63 -8.96 -4.31 -4.98
C LEU A 63 -8.99 -5.63 -5.71
N HIS A 64 -9.87 -6.49 -5.22
CA HIS A 64 -10.37 -7.68 -5.91
C HIS A 64 -10.65 -7.36 -7.39
N GLY A 65 -10.16 -8.21 -8.30
CA GLY A 65 -10.52 -8.12 -9.72
C GLY A 65 -9.71 -7.07 -10.49
N THR A 66 -8.59 -6.65 -9.92
CA THR A 66 -7.50 -5.92 -10.60
C THR A 66 -6.25 -6.79 -10.65
N ASP A 67 -5.28 -6.47 -11.52
CA ASP A 67 -3.98 -7.15 -11.60
C ASP A 67 -3.10 -6.84 -10.37
N ILE A 68 -3.47 -7.38 -9.20
CA ILE A 68 -2.80 -7.14 -7.92
C ILE A 68 -1.36 -7.61 -7.85
N PHE A 69 -1.00 -8.58 -8.68
CA PHE A 69 0.36 -9.09 -8.79
C PHE A 69 1.19 -8.34 -9.84
N GLY A 70 0.58 -7.56 -10.74
CA GLY A 70 1.29 -6.96 -11.86
C GLY A 70 1.82 -8.02 -12.85
N MET A 71 1.00 -9.01 -13.18
CA MET A 71 1.42 -10.14 -14.01
C MET A 71 1.61 -9.79 -15.48
N GLN A 72 0.92 -8.76 -15.98
CA GLN A 72 0.95 -8.42 -17.41
C GLN A 72 2.39 -8.22 -17.92
N ARG A 73 3.25 -7.54 -17.14
CA ARG A 73 4.65 -7.36 -17.51
C ARG A 73 5.38 -8.69 -17.63
N LEU A 74 5.18 -9.62 -16.71
CA LEU A 74 5.86 -10.93 -16.73
C LEU A 74 5.48 -11.77 -17.96
N ASP A 75 4.23 -11.64 -18.43
CA ASP A 75 3.75 -12.26 -19.65
C ASP A 75 4.29 -11.58 -20.94
N GLU A 76 4.56 -10.27 -20.91
CA GLU A 76 5.21 -9.55 -22.02
C GLU A 76 6.70 -9.87 -22.17
N VAL A 77 7.49 -9.84 -21.07
CA VAL A 77 8.96 -9.82 -21.16
C VAL A 77 9.67 -11.17 -21.05
N GLY A 78 9.09 -12.26 -20.52
CA GLY A 78 9.92 -13.48 -20.50
C GLY A 78 9.50 -14.77 -19.80
N GLY A 79 8.36 -14.91 -19.13
CA GLY A 79 8.08 -16.20 -18.44
C GLY A 79 7.88 -17.39 -19.40
N LEU A 80 6.87 -17.28 -20.26
CA LEU A 80 6.36 -18.40 -21.07
C LEU A 80 6.76 -18.35 -22.55
N LYS A 81 6.76 -17.16 -23.18
CA LYS A 81 7.05 -17.02 -24.62
C LYS A 81 8.49 -17.38 -25.01
N ARG A 82 9.43 -17.29 -24.06
CA ARG A 82 10.86 -17.56 -24.28
C ARG A 82 11.39 -18.83 -23.59
N GLY A 83 10.52 -19.56 -22.88
CA GLY A 83 10.88 -20.84 -22.26
C GLY A 83 11.72 -20.76 -20.98
N TYR A 84 11.92 -19.58 -20.38
CA TYR A 84 12.68 -19.43 -19.14
C TYR A 84 12.05 -20.18 -17.95
N SER A 85 10.74 -20.44 -17.98
CA SER A 85 10.09 -21.24 -16.95
C SER A 85 10.40 -22.75 -17.03
N ARG A 86 10.87 -23.26 -18.17
CA ARG A 86 11.02 -24.71 -18.45
C ARG A 86 12.05 -25.41 -17.57
N GLY A 87 12.85 -24.67 -16.80
CA GLY A 87 13.86 -25.21 -15.87
C GLY A 87 13.52 -25.10 -14.38
N VAL A 88 12.40 -24.46 -14.01
CA VAL A 88 12.06 -24.21 -12.60
C VAL A 88 10.74 -24.90 -12.24
N SER A 89 10.84 -25.95 -11.42
CA SER A 89 9.67 -26.75 -10.99
C SER A 89 8.58 -25.88 -10.35
N GLY A 90 7.32 -26.10 -10.72
CA GLY A 90 6.15 -25.41 -10.15
C GLY A 90 5.97 -23.95 -10.58
N LEU A 91 6.89 -23.37 -11.34
CA LEU A 91 6.82 -21.96 -11.71
C LEU A 91 5.62 -21.63 -12.60
N ASP A 92 5.30 -22.47 -13.59
CA ASP A 92 4.13 -22.24 -14.45
C ASP A 92 2.82 -22.26 -13.65
N ALA A 93 2.72 -23.12 -12.63
CA ALA A 93 1.59 -23.17 -11.72
C ALA A 93 1.53 -21.91 -10.84
N LEU A 94 2.66 -21.42 -10.34
CA LEU A 94 2.73 -20.16 -9.61
C LEU A 94 2.26 -18.98 -10.47
N LEU A 95 2.79 -18.83 -11.68
CA LEU A 95 2.39 -17.76 -12.59
C LEU A 95 0.91 -17.84 -12.93
N THR A 96 0.36 -19.05 -13.09
CA THR A 96 -1.09 -19.26 -13.29
C THR A 96 -1.90 -18.80 -12.07
N ALA A 97 -1.42 -19.04 -10.86
CA ALA A 97 -2.07 -18.56 -9.64
C ALA A 97 -1.96 -17.03 -9.44
N MET A 98 -1.04 -16.36 -10.15
CA MET A 98 -0.92 -14.91 -10.06
C MET A 98 -1.75 -14.17 -11.12
N ARG A 99 -2.01 -14.78 -12.28
CA ARG A 99 -2.74 -14.13 -13.40
C ARG A 99 -4.17 -13.76 -13.03
N GLU A 100 -4.58 -12.56 -13.43
CA GLU A 100 -5.93 -12.02 -13.23
C GLU A 100 -7.02 -12.98 -13.73
N GLU A 101 -6.80 -13.67 -14.85
CA GLU A 101 -7.81 -14.56 -15.45
C GLU A 101 -7.89 -15.95 -14.83
N SER A 102 -6.87 -16.39 -14.08
CA SER A 102 -6.78 -17.77 -13.59
C SER A 102 -6.46 -17.92 -12.10
N ASN A 103 -6.31 -16.82 -11.37
CA ASN A 103 -6.07 -16.80 -9.92
C ASN A 103 -7.33 -17.13 -9.07
N GLY A 104 -8.49 -17.37 -9.69
CA GLY A 104 -9.72 -17.72 -8.99
C GLY A 104 -10.42 -16.56 -8.27
N ILE A 105 -9.86 -15.34 -8.30
CA ILE A 105 -10.52 -14.10 -7.86
C ILE A 105 -11.37 -13.58 -9.02
N PRO A 106 -12.71 -13.44 -8.88
CA PRO A 106 -13.56 -12.99 -9.97
C PRO A 106 -13.21 -11.56 -10.42
N LEU A 107 -13.45 -11.23 -11.68
CA LEU A 107 -13.35 -9.84 -12.13
C LEU A 107 -14.39 -8.97 -11.43
N LEU A 108 -14.15 -7.65 -11.40
CA LEU A 108 -15.13 -6.69 -10.89
C LEU A 108 -16.46 -6.82 -11.66
N PRO A 109 -17.59 -7.08 -10.97
CA PRO A 109 -18.88 -7.20 -11.62
C PRO A 109 -19.26 -5.94 -12.40
N GLY A 110 -19.94 -6.10 -13.53
CA GLY A 110 -20.29 -4.99 -14.42
C GLY A 110 -19.16 -4.51 -15.33
N GLY A 111 -18.00 -5.18 -15.32
CA GLY A 111 -16.90 -4.89 -16.24
C GLY A 111 -16.12 -3.61 -15.91
N VAL A 112 -16.23 -3.13 -14.68
CA VAL A 112 -15.46 -1.99 -14.18
C VAL A 112 -13.98 -2.33 -14.21
N LYS A 113 -13.16 -1.45 -14.77
CA LYS A 113 -11.71 -1.61 -14.89
C LYS A 113 -11.00 -0.33 -14.47
N PRO A 114 -9.77 -0.41 -13.95
CA PRO A 114 -8.90 0.74 -13.80
C PRO A 114 -8.77 1.54 -15.12
N PRO A 115 -8.63 2.88 -15.07
CA PRO A 115 -8.51 3.70 -13.87
C PRO A 115 -9.85 3.96 -13.16
N LEU A 116 -9.91 3.63 -11.87
CA LEU A 116 -11.07 3.90 -11.02
C LEU A 116 -11.12 5.39 -10.63
N GLN A 117 -12.34 5.93 -10.54
CA GLN A 117 -12.56 7.31 -10.11
C GLN A 117 -12.75 7.37 -8.60
N ASP A 118 -12.20 8.39 -7.96
CA ASP A 118 -12.36 8.65 -6.52
C ASP A 118 -13.70 9.33 -6.19
N ASP A 119 -14.81 8.73 -6.61
CA ASP A 119 -16.15 9.26 -6.42
C ASP A 119 -17.07 8.33 -5.60
N ASP A 120 -18.16 8.90 -5.09
CA ASP A 120 -19.12 8.15 -4.27
C ASP A 120 -19.81 7.03 -5.07
N VAL A 121 -20.00 7.20 -6.39
CA VAL A 121 -20.64 6.18 -7.23
C VAL A 121 -19.78 4.93 -7.29
N THR A 122 -18.50 5.10 -7.58
CA THR A 122 -17.50 4.03 -7.66
C THR A 122 -17.30 3.38 -6.29
N LYS A 123 -17.13 4.16 -5.22
CA LYS A 123 -16.97 3.63 -3.86
C LYS A 123 -18.19 2.83 -3.38
N ASN A 124 -19.41 3.31 -3.65
CA ASN A 124 -20.64 2.59 -3.28
C ASN A 124 -20.76 1.28 -4.07
N LEU A 125 -20.39 1.29 -5.35
CA LEU A 125 -20.37 0.07 -6.16
C LEU A 125 -19.39 -0.96 -5.58
N LEU A 126 -18.18 -0.54 -5.22
CA LEU A 126 -17.18 -1.40 -4.59
C LEU A 126 -17.66 -1.95 -3.24
N ASP A 127 -18.26 -1.11 -2.40
CA ASP A 127 -18.81 -1.55 -1.10
C ASP A 127 -19.85 -2.66 -1.28
N GLN A 128 -20.70 -2.56 -2.31
CA GLN A 128 -21.72 -3.57 -2.62
C GLN A 128 -21.14 -4.86 -3.21
N GLN A 129 -20.10 -4.74 -4.04
CA GLN A 129 -19.59 -5.87 -4.82
C GLN A 129 -18.53 -6.69 -4.08
N ILE A 130 -17.61 -6.02 -3.37
CA ILE A 130 -16.43 -6.67 -2.78
C ILE A 130 -16.37 -6.54 -1.25
N GLY A 131 -17.30 -5.79 -0.64
CA GLY A 131 -17.37 -5.62 0.80
C GLY A 131 -16.08 -5.03 1.37
N ASP A 132 -15.59 -5.61 2.47
CA ASP A 132 -14.39 -5.17 3.19
C ASP A 132 -13.10 -5.92 2.78
N ALA A 133 -13.11 -6.63 1.65
CA ALA A 133 -11.96 -7.37 1.13
C ALA A 133 -11.04 -6.47 0.29
N GLY A 134 -9.96 -5.96 0.88
CA GLY A 134 -9.07 -4.97 0.25
C GLY A 134 -9.69 -3.57 0.08
N ASN A 135 -10.89 -3.35 0.64
CA ASN A 135 -11.66 -2.13 0.51
C ASN A 135 -12.06 -1.62 1.90
N PHE A 136 -11.71 -0.38 2.24
CA PHE A 136 -12.23 0.25 3.45
C PHE A 136 -13.66 0.72 3.19
N THR A 137 -14.68 -0.04 3.61
CA THR A 137 -16.07 0.32 3.28
C THR A 137 -16.51 1.62 3.96
N LYS A 138 -17.52 2.29 3.40
CA LYS A 138 -18.10 3.49 4.04
C LYS A 138 -18.65 3.16 5.44
N ALA A 139 -19.28 2.01 5.59
CA ALA A 139 -19.87 1.58 6.86
C ALA A 139 -18.78 1.37 7.94
N ASP A 140 -17.66 0.75 7.58
CA ASP A 140 -16.58 0.49 8.53
C ASP A 140 -15.83 1.77 8.91
N VAL A 141 -15.57 2.66 7.95
CA VAL A 141 -14.94 3.97 8.21
C VAL A 141 -15.84 4.84 9.12
N GLU A 142 -17.14 4.87 8.90
CA GLU A 142 -18.07 5.61 9.78
C GLU A 142 -18.17 4.97 11.17
N SER A 143 -18.14 3.64 11.28
CA SER A 143 -18.08 2.95 12.58
C SER A 143 -16.81 3.32 13.36
N ILE A 144 -15.63 3.26 12.73
CA ILE A 144 -14.36 3.70 13.32
C ILE A 144 -14.48 5.17 13.77
N LYS A 145 -14.89 6.05 12.87
CA LYS A 145 -15.01 7.49 13.11
C LYS A 145 -15.89 7.78 14.32
N ASN A 146 -17.05 7.15 14.41
CA ASN A 146 -17.97 7.33 15.54
C ASN A 146 -17.33 6.83 16.86
N ALA A 147 -16.65 5.68 16.81
CA ALA A 147 -16.07 5.08 18.01
C ALA A 147 -14.84 5.83 18.54
N ILE A 148 -13.90 6.24 17.66
CA ILE A 148 -12.70 6.99 18.09
C ILE A 148 -13.07 8.38 18.61
N ASN A 149 -14.16 8.98 18.11
CA ASN A 149 -14.59 10.33 18.51
C ASN A 149 -15.50 10.36 19.74
N ARG A 150 -15.92 9.20 20.27
CA ARG A 150 -16.93 9.11 21.34
C ARG A 150 -16.68 10.02 22.54
N ASN A 151 -15.42 10.20 22.94
CA ASN A 151 -15.03 10.95 24.14
C ASN A 151 -14.19 12.20 23.81
N LEU A 152 -14.16 12.65 22.56
CA LEU A 152 -13.30 13.75 22.13
C LEU A 152 -14.07 15.07 22.08
N THR A 153 -13.43 16.14 22.55
CA THR A 153 -13.96 17.51 22.45
C THR A 153 -13.75 18.11 21.06
N GLN A 154 -12.67 17.69 20.38
CA GLN A 154 -12.36 18.04 19.00
C GLN A 154 -12.35 16.76 18.18
N PRO A 155 -13.23 16.64 17.16
CA PRO A 155 -13.32 15.41 16.39
C PRO A 155 -12.09 15.21 15.50
N ILE A 156 -11.64 13.97 15.40
CA ILE A 156 -10.71 13.48 14.40
C ILE A 156 -11.51 13.22 13.12
N PHE A 157 -11.10 13.86 12.02
CA PHE A 157 -11.74 13.65 10.72
C PHE A 157 -11.30 12.32 10.12
N CYS A 158 -12.24 11.54 9.57
CA CYS A 158 -11.93 10.33 8.82
C CYS A 158 -12.27 10.54 7.35
N VAL A 159 -11.29 10.31 6.48
CA VAL A 159 -11.42 10.49 5.02
C VAL A 159 -11.11 9.17 4.34
N ARG A 160 -11.92 8.78 3.36
CA ARG A 160 -11.71 7.60 2.53
C ARG A 160 -11.39 8.02 1.10
N LEU A 161 -10.19 7.68 0.65
CA LEU A 161 -9.70 7.94 -0.70
C LEU A 161 -9.50 6.63 -1.46
N LEU A 162 -9.96 6.61 -2.70
CA LEU A 162 -9.74 5.54 -3.67
C LEU A 162 -8.75 6.02 -4.72
N TRP A 163 -7.63 5.31 -4.91
CA TRP A 163 -6.73 5.59 -6.03
C TRP A 163 -7.14 4.80 -7.28
N SER A 164 -6.58 5.17 -8.43
CA SER A 164 -7.01 4.64 -9.74
C SER A 164 -6.89 3.13 -9.91
N SER A 165 -6.18 2.44 -8.99
CA SER A 165 -5.92 1.00 -9.05
C SER A 165 -5.12 0.59 -10.29
N GLU A 166 -4.43 1.54 -10.90
CA GLU A 166 -3.48 1.31 -11.98
C GLU A 166 -2.16 0.83 -11.39
N HIS A 167 -2.01 -0.49 -11.29
CA HIS A 167 -0.84 -1.17 -10.71
C HIS A 167 0.41 -1.10 -11.61
N HIS A 168 0.66 0.05 -12.23
CA HIS A 168 1.89 0.35 -12.94
C HIS A 168 2.58 1.63 -12.42
N HIS A 169 3.88 1.80 -12.70
CA HIS A 169 4.68 2.91 -12.17
C HIS A 169 4.06 4.30 -12.42
N LEU A 170 3.55 4.56 -13.63
CA LEU A 170 2.88 5.80 -13.97
C LEU A 170 1.60 6.03 -13.14
N GLY A 171 0.77 5.00 -12.96
CA GLY A 171 -0.48 5.10 -12.19
C GLY A 171 -0.21 5.46 -10.74
N ARG A 172 0.76 4.80 -10.12
CA ARG A 172 1.22 5.12 -8.75
C ARG A 172 1.83 6.52 -8.65
N ALA A 173 2.55 6.98 -9.68
CA ALA A 173 3.13 8.31 -9.72
C ALA A 173 2.08 9.43 -9.83
N LEU A 174 1.08 9.25 -10.71
CA LEU A 174 -0.07 10.16 -10.83
C LEU A 174 -0.90 10.19 -9.54
N ALA A 175 -1.09 9.03 -8.90
CA ALA A 175 -1.79 8.94 -7.63
C ALA A 175 -1.03 9.64 -6.49
N ALA A 176 0.31 9.64 -6.50
CA ALA A 176 1.11 10.33 -5.48
C ALA A 176 0.93 11.86 -5.53
N VAL A 177 0.93 12.44 -6.74
CA VAL A 177 0.65 13.88 -6.93
C VAL A 177 -0.80 14.20 -6.56
N SER A 178 -1.74 13.37 -6.99
CA SER A 178 -3.17 13.55 -6.66
C SER A 178 -3.42 13.48 -5.15
N LEU A 179 -2.77 12.54 -4.44
CA LEU A 179 -2.84 12.43 -2.99
C LEU A 179 -2.28 13.67 -2.29
N LEU A 180 -1.13 14.21 -2.73
CA LEU A 180 -0.59 15.44 -2.16
C LEU A 180 -1.51 16.65 -2.36
N ALA A 181 -2.12 16.78 -3.54
CA ALA A 181 -3.11 17.82 -3.79
C ALA A 181 -4.34 17.68 -2.89
N GLU A 182 -4.82 16.45 -2.68
CA GLU A 182 -5.95 16.17 -1.80
C GLU A 182 -5.62 16.41 -0.33
N LEU A 183 -4.43 16.03 0.13
CA LEU A 183 -3.94 16.35 1.47
C LEU A 183 -3.80 17.88 1.67
N HIS A 184 -3.33 18.60 0.66
CA HIS A 184 -3.28 20.06 0.71
C HIS A 184 -4.68 20.67 0.86
N ARG A 185 -5.65 20.17 0.09
CA ARG A 185 -7.05 20.58 0.18
C ARG A 185 -7.65 20.27 1.55
N LEU A 186 -7.38 19.07 2.08
CA LEU A 186 -7.81 18.65 3.42
C LEU A 186 -7.23 19.58 4.50
N CYS A 187 -5.94 19.90 4.43
CA CYS A 187 -5.30 20.81 5.38
C CYS A 187 -5.95 22.19 5.35
N ARG A 188 -6.31 22.71 4.18
CA ARG A 188 -7.02 23.99 4.06
C ARG A 188 -8.45 23.92 4.60
N LEU A 189 -9.21 22.90 4.21
CA LEU A 189 -10.62 22.76 4.56
C LEU A 189 -10.80 22.59 6.07
N GLN A 190 -9.92 21.83 6.71
CA GLN A 190 -9.96 21.56 8.15
C GLN A 190 -9.05 22.47 8.97
N ASN A 191 -8.47 23.51 8.35
CA ASN A 191 -7.54 24.44 9.00
C ASN A 191 -6.38 23.73 9.74
N LEU A 192 -5.87 22.64 9.16
CA LEU A 192 -4.71 21.92 9.67
C LEU A 192 -3.44 22.72 9.39
N ARG A 193 -2.52 22.66 10.34
CA ARG A 193 -1.32 23.48 10.44
C ARG A 193 -0.31 22.80 11.34
N LYS A 194 0.90 23.36 11.40
CA LYS A 194 1.95 22.95 12.35
C LYS A 194 1.38 22.64 13.75
N GLY A 195 1.76 21.47 14.28
CA GLY A 195 1.24 20.91 15.52
C GLY A 195 0.16 19.84 15.32
N HIS A 196 -0.51 19.84 14.17
CA HIS A 196 -1.42 18.76 13.79
C HIS A 196 -0.69 17.63 13.07
N ARG A 197 -1.27 16.43 13.15
CA ARG A 197 -0.85 15.23 12.44
C ARG A 197 -1.98 14.68 11.58
N VAL A 198 -1.63 14.11 10.44
CA VAL A 198 -2.51 13.30 9.61
C VAL A 198 -1.98 11.88 9.59
N LEU A 199 -2.80 10.92 10.00
CA LEU A 199 -2.49 9.49 9.96
C LEU A 199 -2.99 8.89 8.64
N LEU A 200 -2.07 8.50 7.77
CA LEU A 200 -2.34 7.82 6.51
C LEU A 200 -2.31 6.31 6.72
N GLN A 201 -3.37 5.62 6.33
CA GLN A 201 -3.49 4.16 6.35
C GLN A 201 -3.69 3.67 4.91
N ALA A 202 -2.64 3.08 4.33
CA ALA A 202 -2.63 2.64 2.93
C ALA A 202 -2.65 1.12 2.81
N HIS A 203 -3.57 0.57 2.03
CA HIS A 203 -3.69 -0.87 1.79
C HIS A 203 -3.06 -1.30 0.46
N GLY A 204 -2.32 -2.41 0.48
CA GLY A 204 -1.69 -3.02 -0.67
C GLY A 204 -0.69 -2.12 -1.37
N GLN A 205 -0.77 -2.02 -2.69
CA GLN A 205 0.10 -1.18 -3.50
C GLN A 205 -0.10 0.31 -3.24
N ALA A 206 -1.14 0.73 -2.52
CA ALA A 206 -1.27 2.13 -2.10
C ALA A 206 -0.11 2.59 -1.19
N GLY A 207 0.56 1.68 -0.48
CA GLY A 207 1.77 2.05 0.26
C GLY A 207 2.95 2.43 -0.64
N LEU A 208 2.98 1.97 -1.90
CA LEU A 208 3.98 2.42 -2.87
C LEU A 208 3.74 3.88 -3.29
N ILE A 209 2.47 4.33 -3.29
CA ILE A 209 2.13 5.75 -3.45
C ILE A 209 2.71 6.55 -2.29
N LEU A 210 2.55 6.06 -1.05
CA LEU A 210 3.12 6.70 0.14
C LEU A 210 4.65 6.75 0.11
N ALA A 211 5.31 5.72 -0.43
CA ALA A 211 6.76 5.74 -0.64
C ALA A 211 7.17 6.90 -1.58
N LEU A 212 6.47 7.09 -2.71
CA LEU A 212 6.70 8.23 -3.60
C LEU A 212 6.41 9.57 -2.91
N VAL A 213 5.34 9.66 -2.13
CA VAL A 213 5.01 10.86 -1.34
C VAL A 213 6.11 11.18 -0.33
N SER A 214 6.70 10.18 0.33
CA SER A 214 7.80 10.40 1.29
C SER A 214 9.02 11.05 0.62
N ASN A 215 9.40 10.58 -0.58
CA ASN A 215 10.46 11.16 -1.40
C ASN A 215 10.12 12.59 -1.89
N LEU A 216 8.86 12.81 -2.32
CA LEU A 216 8.39 14.15 -2.71
C LEU A 216 8.42 15.15 -1.55
N LEU A 217 8.21 14.69 -0.31
CA LEU A 217 8.23 15.53 0.89
C LEU A 217 9.61 15.67 1.53
N CYS A 218 10.65 15.00 1.01
CA CYS A 218 12.01 15.16 1.50
C CYS A 218 12.37 16.68 1.60
N PRO A 219 12.82 17.19 2.75
CA PRO A 219 13.08 18.61 2.92
C PRO A 219 14.26 19.08 2.06
N SER A 220 15.16 18.17 1.71
CA SER A 220 16.35 18.47 0.94
C SER A 220 16.09 18.53 -0.57
N PRO A 221 16.90 19.31 -1.30
CA PRO A 221 16.81 19.42 -2.75
C PRO A 221 17.38 18.17 -3.42
N ILE A 222 16.58 17.10 -3.50
CA ILE A 222 16.93 15.88 -4.23
C ILE A 222 16.75 16.06 -5.74
N THR A 223 17.66 15.53 -6.55
CA THR A 223 17.65 15.69 -8.01
C THR A 223 16.48 14.99 -8.70
N GLY A 224 15.92 13.97 -8.07
CA GLY A 224 14.81 13.18 -8.61
C GLY A 224 13.48 13.91 -8.59
N ARG A 225 13.23 14.82 -7.64
CA ARG A 225 11.93 15.51 -7.53
C ARG A 225 11.61 16.37 -8.76
N PRO A 226 12.48 17.28 -9.24
CA PRO A 226 12.21 18.05 -10.45
C PRO A 226 11.99 17.14 -11.67
N ARG A 227 12.84 16.12 -11.84
CA ARG A 227 12.73 15.15 -12.95
C ARG A 227 11.41 14.38 -12.91
N PHE A 228 10.97 13.96 -11.73
CA PHE A 228 9.70 13.24 -11.54
C PHE A 228 8.52 14.10 -11.97
N LEU A 229 8.44 15.35 -11.48
CA LEU A 229 7.36 16.29 -11.83
C LEU A 229 7.39 16.68 -13.30
N GLU A 230 8.57 16.84 -13.90
CA GLU A 230 8.74 17.11 -15.33
C GLU A 230 8.20 15.97 -16.19
N ILE A 231 8.50 14.71 -15.85
CA ILE A 231 7.99 13.54 -16.59
C ILE A 231 6.45 13.53 -16.56
N LEU A 232 5.84 13.78 -15.40
CA LEU A 232 4.38 13.81 -15.28
C LEU A 232 3.74 15.00 -15.99
N THR A 233 4.39 16.17 -15.96
CA THR A 233 3.91 17.37 -16.67
C THR A 233 3.91 17.13 -18.18
N ASN A 234 5.01 16.59 -18.71
CA ASN A 234 5.12 16.25 -20.12
C ASN A 234 4.05 15.23 -20.55
N TYR A 235 3.76 14.23 -19.71
CA TYR A 235 2.69 13.27 -19.98
C TYR A 235 1.31 13.94 -19.99
N ALA A 236 1.03 14.79 -19.01
CA ALA A 236 -0.23 15.52 -18.92
C ALA A 236 -0.45 16.42 -20.16
N ASP A 237 0.59 17.13 -20.60
CA ASP A 237 0.52 18.00 -21.77
C ASP A 237 0.37 17.19 -23.07
N GLN A 238 1.12 16.10 -23.24
CA GLN A 238 1.00 15.21 -24.41
C GLN A 238 -0.37 14.54 -24.53
N THR A 239 -1.04 14.33 -23.40
CA THR A 239 -2.37 13.71 -23.33
C THR A 239 -3.51 14.74 -23.17
N ASN A 240 -3.20 16.04 -23.24
CA ASN A 240 -4.13 17.15 -23.07
C ASN A 240 -4.94 17.10 -21.76
N GLN A 241 -4.36 16.61 -20.66
CA GLN A 241 -5.00 16.51 -19.34
C GLN A 241 -4.81 17.79 -18.53
N THR A 242 -5.58 18.83 -18.85
CA THR A 242 -5.49 20.16 -18.21
C THR A 242 -5.67 20.12 -16.69
N THR A 243 -6.59 19.29 -16.18
CA THR A 243 -6.79 19.08 -14.73
C THR A 243 -5.55 18.48 -14.07
N LEU A 244 -4.89 17.52 -14.72
CA LEU A 244 -3.67 16.91 -14.20
C LEU A 244 -2.53 17.92 -14.20
N THR A 245 -2.35 18.70 -15.26
CA THR A 245 -1.35 19.78 -15.32
C THR A 245 -1.56 20.78 -14.19
N GLY A 246 -2.81 21.17 -13.90
CA GLY A 246 -3.14 22.05 -12.77
C GLY A 246 -2.79 21.44 -11.41
N THR A 247 -3.04 20.13 -11.25
CA THR A 247 -2.74 19.37 -10.03
C THR A 247 -1.23 19.29 -9.80
N ILE A 248 -0.44 19.01 -10.83
CA ILE A 248 1.02 18.94 -10.74
C ILE A 248 1.59 20.31 -10.35
N LYS A 249 1.14 21.39 -10.99
CA LYS A 249 1.56 22.77 -10.66
C LYS A 249 1.23 23.17 -9.23
N LEU A 250 0.06 22.78 -8.73
CA LEU A 250 -0.31 23.01 -7.32
C LEU A 250 0.67 22.31 -6.38
N VAL A 251 0.97 21.03 -6.64
CA VAL A 251 1.89 20.23 -5.83
C VAL A 251 3.31 20.79 -5.90
N GLU A 252 3.81 21.12 -7.08
CA GLU A 252 5.12 21.74 -7.25
C GLU A 252 5.26 23.04 -6.46
N SER A 253 4.27 23.93 -6.57
CA SER A 253 4.24 25.18 -5.81
C SER A 253 4.18 24.95 -4.30
N MET A 254 3.40 23.97 -3.84
CA MET A 254 3.31 23.60 -2.43
C MET A 254 4.64 23.04 -1.91
N LEU A 255 5.30 22.17 -2.67
CA LEU A 255 6.58 21.55 -2.30
C LEU A 255 7.73 22.56 -2.29
N ALA A 256 7.63 23.66 -3.04
CA ALA A 256 8.60 24.75 -3.02
C ALA A 256 8.48 25.64 -1.75
N THR A 257 7.44 25.47 -0.94
CA THR A 257 7.28 26.24 0.31
C THR A 257 8.14 25.68 1.43
N ALA A 258 8.53 26.52 2.39
CA ALA A 258 9.27 26.09 3.59
C ALA A 258 8.44 25.21 4.55
N SER A 259 7.13 25.08 4.32
CA SER A 259 6.24 24.27 5.15
C SER A 259 5.15 23.64 4.28
N PRO A 260 5.51 22.61 3.48
CA PRO A 260 4.52 21.85 2.72
C PRO A 260 3.37 21.39 3.63
N LEU A 261 2.15 21.33 3.08
CA LEU A 261 0.95 20.97 3.85
C LEU A 261 0.75 21.83 5.13
N ASN A 262 1.11 23.11 5.10
CA ASN A 262 1.06 24.03 6.24
C ASN A 262 1.86 23.56 7.47
N GLY A 263 2.89 22.73 7.26
CA GLY A 263 3.72 22.17 8.32
C GLY A 263 3.05 21.05 9.14
N VAL A 264 1.98 20.46 8.63
CA VAL A 264 1.34 19.26 9.21
C VAL A 264 2.31 18.07 9.09
N VAL A 265 2.35 17.24 10.13
CA VAL A 265 3.16 16.00 10.12
C VAL A 265 2.33 14.85 9.57
N LEU A 266 2.92 14.07 8.66
CA LEU A 266 2.29 12.86 8.12
C LEU A 266 2.82 11.61 8.83
N ASP A 267 1.97 10.91 9.56
CA ASP A 267 2.28 9.57 10.06
C ASP A 267 1.70 8.55 9.07
N MET A 268 2.51 7.57 8.65
CA MET A 268 2.17 6.64 7.57
C MET A 268 2.17 5.19 8.06
N VAL A 269 1.09 4.50 7.75
CA VAL A 269 0.90 3.07 8.01
C VAL A 269 0.60 2.39 6.69
N THR A 270 1.31 1.31 6.40
CA THR A 270 1.04 0.48 5.23
C THR A 270 0.58 -0.90 5.64
N PHE A 271 -0.41 -1.45 4.94
CA PHE A 271 -0.95 -2.79 5.15
C PHE A 271 -0.64 -3.67 3.94
N GLY A 272 0.26 -4.64 4.09
CA GLY A 272 0.59 -5.60 3.03
C GLY A 272 1.30 -5.00 1.81
N THR A 273 1.92 -3.82 1.95
CA THR A 273 2.61 -3.20 0.81
C THR A 273 3.84 -3.99 0.40
N PRO A 274 3.99 -4.34 -0.89
CA PRO A 274 5.19 -5.01 -1.39
C PRO A 274 6.45 -4.19 -1.13
N VAL A 275 7.55 -4.86 -0.76
CA VAL A 275 8.85 -4.17 -0.63
C VAL A 275 9.38 -3.88 -2.04
N ARG A 276 9.36 -2.60 -2.42
CA ARG A 276 9.67 -2.19 -3.79
C ARG A 276 10.30 -0.80 -3.85
N TYR A 277 9.53 0.26 -3.62
CA TYR A 277 10.11 1.62 -3.64
C TYR A 277 10.78 1.94 -2.31
N GLY A 278 11.94 2.58 -2.38
CA GLY A 278 12.61 3.11 -1.21
C GLY A 278 11.85 4.30 -0.64
N TRP A 279 12.01 4.48 0.66
CA TRP A 279 11.33 5.50 1.45
C TRP A 279 12.32 6.59 1.84
N ASP A 280 11.86 7.85 1.87
CA ASP A 280 12.58 8.93 2.54
C ASP A 280 11.82 9.38 3.79
N PRO A 281 12.24 8.96 4.99
CA PRO A 281 11.52 9.28 6.22
C PRO A 281 11.73 10.74 6.67
N SER A 282 12.67 11.49 6.10
CA SER A 282 13.09 12.80 6.62
C SER A 282 12.02 13.89 6.51
N GLY A 283 11.06 13.73 5.58
CA GLY A 283 9.94 14.65 5.36
C GLY A 283 8.63 14.24 6.03
N ILE A 284 8.60 13.11 6.76
CA ILE A 284 7.40 12.54 7.37
C ILE A 284 7.57 12.38 8.89
N GLY A 285 6.51 11.99 9.57
CA GLY A 285 6.51 11.73 11.02
C GLY A 285 6.97 10.32 11.34
N LYS A 286 6.01 9.40 11.46
CA LYS A 286 6.26 8.00 11.83
C LYS A 286 5.89 7.06 10.69
N LEU A 287 6.62 5.96 10.54
CA LEU A 287 6.41 4.95 9.49
C LEU A 287 6.28 3.55 10.09
N LEU A 288 5.17 2.87 9.81
CA LEU A 288 4.88 1.51 10.23
C LEU A 288 4.40 0.67 9.06
N HIS A 289 5.04 -0.47 8.86
CA HIS A 289 4.60 -1.50 7.94
C HIS A 289 3.94 -2.64 8.70
N VAL A 290 2.68 -2.94 8.40
CA VAL A 290 1.95 -4.06 8.97
C VAL A 290 1.80 -5.12 7.88
N VAL A 291 2.28 -6.35 8.15
CA VAL A 291 2.31 -7.43 7.16
C VAL A 291 1.79 -8.72 7.79
N ASN A 292 0.80 -9.34 7.14
CA ASN A 292 0.26 -10.64 7.49
C ASN A 292 1.32 -11.71 7.18
N HIS A 293 1.73 -12.43 8.22
CA HIS A 293 2.91 -13.26 8.19
C HIS A 293 2.76 -14.47 9.09
N ARG A 294 3.10 -15.64 8.55
CA ARG A 294 3.27 -16.87 9.31
C ARG A 294 4.68 -17.39 9.10
N ASN A 295 5.38 -17.66 10.20
CA ASN A 295 6.73 -18.18 10.12
C ASN A 295 6.69 -19.67 9.73
N LEU A 296 6.94 -19.95 8.45
CA LEU A 296 7.10 -21.30 7.91
C LEU A 296 8.57 -21.74 7.81
N ARG A 297 9.50 -20.85 8.13
CA ARG A 297 10.93 -21.09 7.95
C ARG A 297 11.52 -21.79 9.17
N THR A 298 12.43 -22.71 8.91
CA THR A 298 13.18 -23.45 9.95
C THR A 298 14.62 -22.96 10.12
N ASP A 299 15.06 -21.98 9.32
CA ASP A 299 16.44 -21.47 9.31
C ASP A 299 16.69 -20.30 10.28
N GLY A 300 15.77 -20.05 11.21
CA GLY A 300 15.86 -18.98 12.20
C GLY A 300 15.61 -17.57 11.66
N LYS A 301 15.30 -17.39 10.37
CA LYS A 301 15.01 -16.08 9.76
C LYS A 301 13.52 -15.78 9.73
N SER A 302 12.89 -15.70 10.89
CA SER A 302 11.44 -15.52 11.05
C SER A 302 10.88 -14.21 10.46
N TRP A 303 11.74 -13.28 10.03
CA TRP A 303 11.33 -12.03 9.36
C TRP A 303 11.23 -12.14 7.83
N LEU A 304 11.64 -13.28 7.27
CA LEU A 304 11.54 -13.57 5.83
C LEU A 304 10.37 -14.49 5.55
N ALA A 305 9.80 -14.35 4.36
CA ALA A 305 8.81 -15.28 3.83
C ALA A 305 9.44 -16.63 3.43
N LYS A 306 8.59 -17.62 3.15
CA LYS A 306 9.01 -18.85 2.49
C LYS A 306 8.68 -18.77 1.00
N MET A 307 9.72 -18.56 0.19
CA MET A 307 9.65 -18.66 -1.27
C MET A 307 10.35 -19.96 -1.73
N GLU A 308 9.64 -21.08 -1.66
CA GLU A 308 10.16 -22.40 -2.07
C GLU A 308 9.28 -23.00 -3.17
N LEU A 309 9.91 -23.32 -4.30
CA LEU A 309 9.26 -23.92 -5.46
C LEU A 309 9.55 -25.43 -5.50
N PRO A 310 8.55 -26.29 -5.76
CA PRO A 310 7.17 -25.96 -6.16
C PRO A 310 6.20 -25.72 -4.98
N GLN A 311 6.62 -25.85 -3.72
CA GLN A 311 5.73 -25.91 -2.55
C GLN A 311 4.78 -24.72 -2.42
N ILE A 312 5.25 -23.51 -2.72
CA ILE A 312 4.46 -22.28 -2.67
C ILE A 312 3.16 -22.35 -3.48
N THR A 313 3.14 -23.14 -4.56
CA THR A 313 1.95 -23.33 -5.41
C THR A 313 0.77 -24.00 -4.69
N MET A 314 1.06 -24.79 -3.66
CA MET A 314 0.05 -25.44 -2.82
C MET A 314 -0.30 -24.59 -1.59
N GLU A 315 0.65 -23.81 -1.11
CA GLU A 315 0.52 -22.98 0.10
C GLU A 315 -0.20 -21.65 -0.17
N MET A 316 0.04 -21.05 -1.34
CA MET A 316 -0.52 -19.76 -1.75
C MET A 316 -2.06 -19.77 -1.79
N PRO A 317 -2.74 -20.74 -2.43
CA PRO A 317 -4.20 -20.75 -2.51
C PRO A 317 -4.94 -20.78 -1.18
N ILE A 318 -4.26 -21.11 -0.08
CA ILE A 318 -4.83 -21.17 1.27
C ILE A 318 -4.16 -20.16 2.23
N ALA A 319 -3.37 -19.22 1.71
CA ALA A 319 -2.64 -18.20 2.48
C ALA A 319 -1.80 -18.75 3.64
N TRP A 320 -1.18 -19.92 3.45
CA TRP A 320 -0.47 -20.63 4.54
C TRP A 320 0.70 -19.82 5.12
N GLY A 321 1.41 -19.05 4.28
CA GLY A 321 2.53 -18.18 4.69
C GLY A 321 2.15 -16.75 5.07
N GLY A 322 0.86 -16.41 5.05
CA GLY A 322 0.38 -15.03 5.18
C GLY A 322 0.11 -14.40 3.82
N ASP A 323 0.65 -13.20 3.58
CA ASP A 323 0.32 -12.36 2.43
C ASP A 323 1.16 -12.65 1.17
N TYR A 324 0.70 -13.49 0.25
CA TYR A 324 1.45 -13.79 -0.97
C TYR A 324 1.41 -12.65 -2.00
N VAL A 325 0.44 -11.74 -1.94
CA VAL A 325 0.41 -10.55 -2.81
C VAL A 325 1.58 -9.64 -2.48
N GLN A 326 1.81 -9.38 -1.19
CA GLN A 326 2.96 -8.63 -0.71
C GLN A 326 4.29 -9.28 -1.11
N GLU A 327 4.36 -10.61 -1.09
CA GLU A 327 5.58 -11.37 -1.40
C GLU A 327 5.96 -11.34 -2.89
N LEU A 328 4.95 -11.37 -3.77
CA LEU A 328 5.14 -11.65 -5.19
C LEU A 328 4.94 -10.42 -6.10
N ALA A 329 4.23 -9.39 -5.65
CA ALA A 329 4.05 -8.10 -6.36
C ALA A 329 5.28 -7.17 -6.20
N VAL A 330 6.47 -7.76 -6.35
CA VAL A 330 7.78 -7.11 -6.18
C VAL A 330 8.31 -6.59 -7.51
N ALA A 331 9.51 -5.98 -7.49
CA ALA A 331 10.15 -5.46 -8.69
C ALA A 331 10.19 -6.45 -9.86
N GLY A 332 9.99 -5.94 -11.08
CA GLY A 332 9.84 -6.73 -12.30
C GLY A 332 8.42 -7.25 -12.56
N SER A 333 7.51 -7.18 -11.58
CA SER A 333 6.06 -7.33 -11.79
C SER A 333 5.40 -5.96 -11.91
N ASP A 334 4.52 -5.78 -12.88
CA ASP A 334 3.70 -4.58 -13.05
C ASP A 334 2.56 -4.82 -14.05
N ALA A 335 1.46 -4.08 -13.89
CA ALA A 335 0.51 -3.91 -14.98
C ALA A 335 1.16 -3.11 -16.12
N VAL A 336 0.56 -3.12 -17.31
CA VAL A 336 1.08 -2.36 -18.46
C VAL A 336 0.08 -1.28 -18.86
N PRO A 337 0.51 -0.01 -19.00
CA PRO A 337 -0.38 1.04 -19.50
C PRO A 337 -0.97 0.69 -20.86
N GLN A 338 -2.22 1.05 -21.10
CA GLN A 338 -2.92 0.71 -22.34
C GLN A 338 -2.44 1.51 -23.55
N THR A 339 -1.99 2.75 -23.33
CA THR A 339 -1.57 3.67 -24.40
C THR A 339 -0.06 3.68 -24.59
N GLU A 340 0.41 3.92 -25.83
CA GLU A 340 1.85 4.00 -26.11
C GLU A 340 2.53 5.16 -25.39
N GLN A 341 1.86 6.32 -25.26
CA GLN A 341 2.32 7.44 -24.45
C GLN A 341 2.43 7.05 -22.97
N GLY A 342 1.45 6.29 -22.46
CA GLY A 342 1.47 5.73 -21.11
C GLY A 342 2.65 4.78 -20.90
N LYS A 343 2.88 3.83 -21.83
CA LYS A 343 4.00 2.90 -21.77
C LYS A 343 5.35 3.61 -21.78
N ALA A 344 5.53 4.59 -22.68
CA ALA A 344 6.75 5.37 -22.77
C ALA A 344 7.02 6.17 -21.48
N THR A 345 5.99 6.79 -20.90
CA THR A 345 6.10 7.56 -19.65
C THR A 345 6.33 6.64 -18.45
N ASN A 346 5.62 5.51 -18.39
CA ASN A 346 5.80 4.48 -17.37
C ASN A 346 7.24 3.99 -17.33
N LYS A 347 7.86 3.78 -18.50
CA LYS A 347 9.28 3.43 -18.61
C LYS A 347 10.20 4.49 -17.99
N ARG A 348 9.95 5.78 -18.25
CA ARG A 348 10.74 6.88 -17.68
C ARG A 348 10.65 6.96 -16.16
N ILE A 349 9.46 6.72 -15.59
CA ILE A 349 9.27 6.65 -14.13
C ILE A 349 9.95 5.40 -13.58
N TRP A 350 9.77 4.25 -14.23
CA TRP A 350 10.38 2.99 -13.87
C TRP A 350 11.91 3.09 -13.74
N GLU A 351 12.58 3.69 -14.73
CA GLU A 351 14.03 3.95 -14.72
C GLU A 351 14.50 4.83 -13.54
N MET A 352 13.60 5.57 -12.90
CA MET A 352 13.90 6.31 -11.67
C MET A 352 13.75 5.44 -10.43
N VAL A 353 12.69 4.62 -10.37
CA VAL A 353 12.24 3.98 -9.13
C VAL A 353 12.67 2.53 -8.95
N GLU A 354 13.16 1.89 -10.00
CA GLU A 354 13.42 0.46 -9.99
C GLU A 354 14.51 0.06 -11.00
N PRO A 355 15.58 -0.63 -10.55
CA PRO A 355 16.68 -1.04 -11.43
C PRO A 355 16.43 -2.40 -12.10
N TYR A 356 15.30 -3.05 -11.82
CA TYR A 356 15.03 -4.43 -12.19
C TYR A 356 13.99 -4.50 -13.32
N ASP A 357 14.31 -5.21 -14.40
CA ASP A 357 13.34 -5.57 -15.46
C ASP A 357 13.33 -7.07 -15.69
N GLY A 358 12.18 -7.56 -16.12
CA GLY A 358 12.04 -8.88 -16.69
C GLY A 358 11.96 -10.02 -15.66
N PHE A 359 11.63 -11.18 -16.20
CA PHE A 359 11.25 -12.36 -15.46
C PHE A 359 12.34 -12.84 -14.47
N GLU A 360 13.60 -12.90 -14.91
CA GLU A 360 14.70 -13.39 -14.06
C GLU A 360 14.94 -12.50 -12.85
N ARG A 361 14.83 -11.18 -13.04
CA ARG A 361 14.99 -10.21 -11.95
C ARG A 361 13.81 -10.22 -10.99
N TRP A 362 12.59 -10.39 -11.51
CA TRP A 362 11.43 -10.65 -10.65
C TRP A 362 11.64 -11.88 -9.78
N LEU A 363 12.07 -13.01 -10.38
CA LEU A 363 12.30 -14.25 -9.63
C LEU A 363 13.43 -14.09 -8.60
N GLU A 364 14.49 -13.33 -8.91
CA GLU A 364 15.52 -12.95 -7.94
C GLU A 364 14.91 -12.19 -6.76
N CYS A 365 14.09 -11.17 -7.02
CA CYS A 365 13.44 -10.36 -6.00
C CYS A 365 12.49 -11.18 -5.14
N ALA A 366 11.62 -11.99 -5.75
CA ALA A 366 10.69 -12.87 -5.04
C ALA A 366 11.43 -13.86 -4.13
N ARG A 367 12.55 -14.45 -4.60
CA ARG A 367 13.40 -15.35 -3.80
C ARG A 367 14.13 -14.68 -2.65
N ARG A 368 14.25 -13.34 -2.63
CA ARG A 368 14.77 -12.64 -1.43
C ARG A 368 13.80 -12.76 -0.26
N ALA A 369 12.50 -12.95 -0.53
CA ALA A 369 11.46 -13.23 0.45
C ALA A 369 11.37 -12.15 1.55
N VAL A 370 11.64 -10.90 1.18
CA VAL A 370 11.70 -9.78 2.12
C VAL A 370 10.29 -9.27 2.40
N ARG A 371 9.91 -9.25 3.69
CA ARG A 371 8.63 -8.72 4.18
C ARG A 371 8.72 -7.28 4.67
N PHE A 372 9.93 -6.77 4.85
CA PHE A 372 10.19 -5.54 5.58
C PHE A 372 11.03 -4.57 4.75
N PRO A 373 10.52 -3.36 4.47
CA PRO A 373 11.31 -2.30 3.86
C PRO A 373 12.54 -1.91 4.70
N SER A 374 13.53 -1.31 4.04
CA SER A 374 14.76 -0.85 4.69
C SER A 374 14.50 0.23 5.75
N GLU A 375 13.43 1.01 5.61
CA GLU A 375 13.07 2.12 6.50
C GLU A 375 11.83 1.84 7.35
N GLY A 376 11.67 2.60 8.44
CA GLY A 376 10.51 2.49 9.34
C GLY A 376 10.53 1.27 10.27
N ARG A 377 9.41 1.08 10.98
CA ARG A 377 9.15 -0.09 11.84
C ARG A 377 8.29 -1.11 11.10
N CYS A 378 8.38 -2.38 11.49
CA CYS A 378 7.52 -3.43 10.96
C CYS A 378 6.85 -4.23 12.07
N LEU A 379 5.59 -4.55 11.83
CA LEU A 379 4.77 -5.44 12.61
C LEU A 379 4.37 -6.63 11.72
N LEU A 380 4.94 -7.79 12.02
CA LEU A 380 4.53 -9.06 11.43
C LEU A 380 3.38 -9.63 12.25
N VAL A 381 2.26 -9.90 11.61
CA VAL A 381 1.02 -10.31 12.28
C VAL A 381 0.56 -11.65 11.75
N ASP A 382 0.32 -12.63 12.63
CA ASP A 382 -0.45 -13.80 12.23
C ASP A 382 -1.94 -13.56 12.49
N TYR A 383 -2.65 -13.08 11.47
CA TYR A 383 -4.08 -12.78 11.59
C TYR A 383 -4.99 -14.03 11.68
N LYS A 384 -4.43 -15.23 11.60
CA LYS A 384 -5.16 -16.52 11.54
C LYS A 384 -6.21 -16.61 10.41
N ASP A 385 -6.07 -15.84 9.34
CA ASP A 385 -7.01 -15.78 8.20
C ASP A 385 -7.06 -17.04 7.32
N SER A 386 -6.09 -17.93 7.45
CA SER A 386 -6.06 -19.23 6.76
C SER A 386 -6.88 -20.33 7.45
N THR A 387 -7.50 -20.06 8.62
CA THR A 387 -8.14 -21.11 9.44
C THR A 387 -9.60 -21.40 9.11
N GLY A 388 -10.24 -20.61 8.23
CA GLY A 388 -11.69 -20.70 7.96
C GLY A 388 -12.10 -20.92 6.51
N SER A 389 -11.19 -20.76 5.54
CA SER A 389 -11.48 -20.95 4.13
C SER A 389 -10.22 -21.27 3.33
N THR A 390 -10.32 -22.22 2.40
CA THR A 390 -9.29 -22.53 1.40
C THR A 390 -9.53 -21.80 0.07
N ASN A 391 -10.49 -20.85 0.04
CA ASN A 391 -10.87 -20.14 -1.16
C ASN A 391 -10.07 -18.84 -1.27
N PRO A 392 -9.24 -18.66 -2.32
CA PRO A 392 -8.51 -17.42 -2.57
C PRO A 392 -9.38 -16.15 -2.58
N ARG A 393 -10.68 -16.27 -2.86
CA ARG A 393 -11.64 -15.16 -2.81
C ARG A 393 -11.83 -14.60 -1.41
N ASP A 394 -11.71 -15.43 -0.38
CA ASP A 394 -12.05 -15.05 1.00
C ASP A 394 -10.87 -14.39 1.71
N HIS A 395 -9.64 -14.86 1.48
CA HIS A 395 -8.45 -14.29 2.10
C HIS A 395 -7.61 -13.43 1.14
N TYR A 396 -7.92 -13.45 -0.16
CA TYR A 396 -7.18 -12.76 -1.20
C TYR A 396 -5.68 -13.08 -1.18
N TYR A 397 -5.36 -14.37 -1.17
CA TYR A 397 -3.98 -14.85 -0.94
C TYR A 397 -3.31 -14.29 0.33
N GLY A 398 -4.11 -13.99 1.36
CA GLY A 398 -3.67 -13.45 2.65
C GLY A 398 -3.68 -11.91 2.73
N HIS A 399 -4.08 -11.24 1.64
CA HIS A 399 -3.97 -9.80 1.47
C HIS A 399 -5.22 -9.02 1.92
N ALA A 400 -6.39 -9.67 1.99
CA ALA A 400 -7.65 -8.99 2.32
C ALA A 400 -7.76 -8.66 3.83
N VAL A 401 -7.00 -9.35 4.67
CA VAL A 401 -7.23 -9.38 6.12
C VAL A 401 -7.13 -8.02 6.81
N TYR A 402 -6.31 -7.10 6.28
CA TYR A 402 -6.05 -5.80 6.91
C TYR A 402 -7.25 -4.85 6.89
N THR A 403 -8.15 -5.00 5.91
CA THR A 403 -9.33 -4.15 5.76
C THR A 403 -10.58 -4.78 6.34
N ARG A 404 -10.51 -6.06 6.75
CA ARG A 404 -11.65 -6.78 7.32
C ARG A 404 -12.13 -6.09 8.59
N ARG A 405 -13.44 -5.92 8.72
CA ARG A 405 -14.06 -5.20 9.85
C ARG A 405 -13.61 -5.71 11.21
N HIS A 406 -13.46 -7.02 11.36
CA HIS A 406 -13.05 -7.65 12.63
C HIS A 406 -11.59 -7.34 13.03
N THR A 407 -10.73 -6.94 12.10
CA THR A 407 -9.31 -6.62 12.38
C THR A 407 -9.06 -5.13 12.64
N LEU A 408 -10.02 -4.26 12.34
CA LEU A 408 -9.83 -2.81 12.41
C LEU A 408 -9.48 -2.30 13.82
N LEU A 409 -10.05 -2.89 14.87
CA LEU A 409 -9.68 -2.54 16.25
C LEU A 409 -8.26 -2.98 16.58
N PHE A 410 -7.87 -4.19 16.18
CA PHE A 410 -6.51 -4.67 16.36
C PHE A 410 -5.52 -3.73 15.66
N ASN A 411 -5.75 -3.44 14.37
CA ASN A 411 -4.89 -2.56 13.57
C ASN A 411 -4.75 -1.18 14.21
N THR A 412 -5.88 -0.56 14.59
CA THR A 412 -5.88 0.75 15.25
C THR A 412 -5.11 0.72 16.58
N THR A 413 -5.30 -0.33 17.38
CA THR A 413 -4.58 -0.52 18.65
C THR A 413 -3.08 -0.65 18.43
N GLN A 414 -2.64 -1.43 17.45
CA GLN A 414 -1.23 -1.61 17.14
C GLN A 414 -0.59 -0.32 16.60
N ILE A 415 -1.30 0.43 15.76
CA ILE A 415 -0.84 1.76 15.29
C ILE A 415 -0.63 2.68 16.50
N VAL A 416 -1.64 2.78 17.38
CA VAL A 416 -1.55 3.62 18.58
C VAL A 416 -0.40 3.19 19.47
N ARG A 417 -0.17 1.89 19.64
CA ARG A 417 0.95 1.37 20.43
C ARG A 417 2.31 1.64 19.78
N ALA A 418 2.41 1.48 18.47
CA ALA A 418 3.66 1.70 17.76
C ALA A 418 4.03 3.18 17.65
N PHE A 419 3.03 4.06 17.56
CA PHE A 419 3.25 5.48 17.32
C PHE A 419 3.05 6.36 18.55
N TYR A 420 2.07 6.11 19.41
CA TYR A 420 1.56 7.14 20.34
C TYR A 420 1.50 6.68 21.79
N THR A 421 2.12 5.54 22.12
CA THR A 421 2.39 5.15 23.50
C THR A 421 3.90 5.23 23.72
N ASP A 422 4.31 6.10 24.63
CA ASP A 422 5.65 6.14 25.20
C ASP A 422 5.74 5.19 26.41
#